data_AF-A0A497EUX8-F1
#
_entry.id   AF-A0A497EUX8-F1
#
_cell.length_a   1.000
_cell.length_b   1.000
_cell.length_c   1.000
_cell.angle_alpha   90.00
_cell.angle_beta   90.00
_cell.angle_gamma   90.00
#
_symmetry.space_group_name_H-M   'P 1'
#
loop_
_entity.id
_entity.type
_entity.pdbx_description
1 polymer ?
#
loop_
_entity_poly.entity_id
_entity_poly.type
_entity_poly.pdbx_seq_one_letter_code
_entity_poly.pdbx_strand_id
1 'polypeptide(L)'
;MAYDIVIVGGRVINGAGTPWTRADIAIKDGVIVELGYLKHPQADIIIKAEDLFVCPGFIDIHNHSDLALLIDPIADSMIRQGVTTLTVGNCGLSVAPVKREFIELFKKHVESFAPAPVEWKWESFDEYLRALEGKGVGVNVVPFVGHGTIRAMVLGFEPKEPSENELNQMKLLVEESMKAGAFGLTTGLIYLPGMYAKTSEIIELAKVVAKYGGIYASHIRSESFVLIEAVAEAIEIGAKANIPVEISHHKASGVENWGKVKTTLKMMEDARINNIEIT
;
A
#
# COMPACT_ATOMS: atom_id res chain seq x y z
N MET A 1 -30.88 17.69 -16.68
CA MET A 1 -29.77 16.95 -17.32
C MET A 1 -29.87 15.53 -16.80
N ALA A 2 -29.75 14.51 -17.64
CA ALA A 2 -29.71 13.13 -17.15
C ALA A 2 -28.36 12.89 -16.44
N TYR A 3 -28.40 12.28 -15.27
CA TYR A 3 -27.22 11.74 -14.58
C TYR A 3 -26.84 10.38 -15.20
N ASP A 4 -25.64 9.88 -14.94
CA ASP A 4 -25.24 8.56 -15.47
C ASP A 4 -25.79 7.46 -14.55
N ILE A 5 -25.61 7.63 -13.25
CA ILE A 5 -26.09 6.71 -12.21
C ILE A 5 -26.77 7.53 -11.11
N VAL A 6 -27.92 7.06 -10.63
CA VAL A 6 -28.51 7.54 -9.37
C VAL A 6 -28.75 6.36 -8.44
N ILE A 7 -28.28 6.47 -7.21
CA ILE A 7 -28.58 5.56 -6.11
C ILE A 7 -29.69 6.20 -5.26
N VAL A 8 -30.86 5.56 -5.16
CA VAL A 8 -32.03 6.12 -4.48
C VAL A 8 -32.35 5.45 -3.15
N GLY A 9 -32.80 6.24 -2.18
CA GLY A 9 -33.40 5.76 -0.93
C GLY A 9 -32.41 5.20 0.10
N GLY A 10 -31.11 5.34 -0.13
CA GLY A 10 -30.05 4.74 0.67
C GLY A 10 -29.86 5.37 2.06
N ARG A 11 -29.32 4.58 2.99
CA ARG A 11 -28.76 5.07 4.26
C ARG A 11 -27.29 5.40 4.03
N VAL A 12 -26.98 6.66 3.78
CA VAL A 12 -25.65 7.10 3.37
C VAL A 12 -24.73 7.30 4.58
N ILE A 13 -23.62 6.56 4.62
CA ILE A 13 -22.48 6.77 5.51
C ILE A 13 -21.36 7.40 4.67
N ASN A 14 -20.99 8.65 4.94
CA ASN A 14 -20.05 9.41 4.11
C ASN A 14 -18.56 9.17 4.44
N GLY A 15 -18.24 8.35 5.45
CA GLY A 15 -16.87 8.08 5.90
C GLY A 15 -16.28 9.11 6.88
N ALA A 16 -16.98 10.21 7.19
CA ALA A 16 -16.49 11.25 8.10
C ALA A 16 -16.65 10.93 9.60
N GLY A 17 -17.05 9.70 9.94
CA GLY A 17 -17.34 9.29 11.32
C GLY A 17 -18.68 9.77 11.88
N THR A 18 -19.52 10.43 11.06
CA THR A 18 -20.87 10.85 11.45
C THR A 18 -21.89 9.71 11.27
N PRO A 19 -23.02 9.72 12.01
CA PRO A 19 -24.14 8.82 11.74
C PRO A 19 -24.63 8.93 10.29
N TRP A 20 -25.32 7.88 9.83
CA TRP A 20 -25.88 7.84 8.48
C TRP A 20 -27.03 8.85 8.30
N THR A 21 -27.22 9.31 7.06
CA THR A 21 -28.40 10.11 6.64
C THR A 21 -29.16 9.43 5.52
N ARG A 22 -30.46 9.68 5.38
CA ARG A 22 -31.22 9.21 4.22
C ARG A 22 -31.01 10.18 3.07
N ALA A 23 -30.45 9.72 1.97
CA ALA A 23 -30.20 10.53 0.78
C ALA A 23 -30.11 9.66 -0.47
N ASP A 24 -30.37 10.31 -1.60
CA ASP A 24 -30.03 9.82 -2.93
C ASP A 24 -28.65 10.37 -3.33
N ILE A 25 -27.94 9.66 -4.19
CA ILE A 25 -26.63 10.05 -4.71
C ILE A 25 -26.70 10.06 -6.23
N ALA A 26 -26.37 11.19 -6.85
CA ALA A 26 -26.26 11.31 -8.29
C ALA A 26 -24.79 11.35 -8.72
N ILE A 27 -24.49 10.56 -9.76
CA ILE A 27 -23.15 10.41 -10.33
C ILE A 27 -23.21 10.86 -11.79
N LYS A 28 -22.23 11.66 -12.20
CA LYS A 28 -22.03 12.08 -13.58
C LYS A 28 -20.55 12.19 -13.91
N ASP A 29 -20.14 11.69 -15.06
CA ASP A 29 -18.76 11.69 -15.54
C ASP A 29 -17.77 11.11 -14.49
N GLY A 30 -18.20 10.05 -13.79
CA GLY A 30 -17.42 9.36 -12.76
C GLY A 30 -17.31 10.08 -11.41
N VAL A 31 -17.98 11.23 -11.23
CA VAL A 31 -17.96 12.00 -9.97
C VAL A 31 -19.33 12.08 -9.32
N ILE A 32 -19.36 12.13 -7.99
CA ILE A 32 -20.58 12.43 -7.24
C ILE A 32 -20.89 13.91 -7.42
N VAL A 33 -22.03 14.22 -8.05
CA VAL A 33 -22.44 15.60 -8.35
C VAL A 33 -23.53 16.13 -7.43
N GLU A 34 -24.29 15.24 -6.78
CA GLU A 34 -25.36 15.63 -5.87
C GLU A 34 -25.60 14.57 -4.79
N LEU A 35 -25.90 15.04 -3.59
CA LEU A 35 -26.28 14.20 -2.45
C LEU A 35 -27.45 14.89 -1.73
N GLY A 36 -28.60 14.22 -1.65
CA GLY A 36 -29.82 14.81 -1.11
C GLY A 36 -31.08 14.08 -1.57
N TYR A 37 -32.24 14.71 -1.42
CA TYR A 37 -33.49 14.15 -1.93
C TYR A 37 -33.73 14.56 -3.39
N LEU A 38 -33.74 13.58 -4.29
CA LEU A 38 -34.03 13.77 -5.70
C LEU A 38 -35.49 13.42 -5.97
N LYS A 39 -36.33 14.45 -6.18
CA LYS A 39 -37.79 14.27 -6.32
C LYS A 39 -38.19 13.42 -7.54
N HIS A 40 -37.47 13.59 -8.66
CA HIS A 40 -37.71 12.90 -9.93
C HIS A 40 -36.37 12.59 -10.62
N PRO A 41 -35.56 11.64 -10.09
CA PRO A 41 -34.24 11.37 -10.63
C PRO A 41 -34.36 10.79 -12.04
N GLN A 42 -33.61 11.35 -12.99
CA GLN A 42 -33.45 10.83 -14.34
C GLN A 42 -32.00 10.46 -14.54
N ALA A 43 -31.74 9.18 -14.81
CA ALA A 43 -30.40 8.67 -15.07
C ALA A 43 -30.45 7.47 -16.01
N ASP A 44 -29.31 7.15 -16.62
CA ASP A 44 -29.16 5.95 -17.44
C ASP A 44 -29.30 4.68 -16.59
N ILE A 45 -28.80 4.72 -15.35
CA ILE A 45 -28.91 3.64 -14.36
C ILE A 45 -29.52 4.19 -13.06
N ILE A 46 -30.57 3.55 -12.57
CA ILE A 46 -31.16 3.83 -11.25
C ILE A 46 -31.00 2.59 -10.36
N ILE A 47 -30.27 2.75 -9.26
CA ILE A 47 -30.03 1.71 -8.26
C ILE A 47 -30.93 1.99 -7.05
N LYS A 48 -31.80 1.03 -6.73
CA LYS A 48 -32.68 1.06 -5.57
C LYS A 48 -31.97 0.52 -4.33
N ALA A 49 -31.68 1.40 -3.37
CA ALA A 49 -30.93 1.10 -2.16
C ALA A 49 -31.78 1.24 -0.90
N GLU A 50 -33.10 1.10 -1.01
CA GLU A 50 -33.99 1.14 0.16
C GLU A 50 -33.57 0.07 1.17
N ASP A 51 -33.45 0.48 2.43
CA ASP A 51 -32.98 -0.34 3.56
C ASP A 51 -31.53 -0.87 3.46
N LEU A 52 -30.79 -0.45 2.44
CA LEU A 52 -29.36 -0.69 2.31
C LEU A 52 -28.54 0.51 2.78
N PHE A 53 -27.30 0.25 3.16
CA PHE A 53 -26.30 1.28 3.38
C PHE A 53 -25.57 1.59 2.07
N VAL A 54 -25.28 2.87 1.88
CA VAL A 54 -24.43 3.36 0.78
C VAL A 54 -23.24 4.06 1.42
N CYS A 55 -22.03 3.66 1.05
CA CYS A 55 -20.80 4.19 1.64
C CYS A 55 -19.73 4.36 0.56
N PRO A 56 -18.66 5.14 0.82
CA PRO A 56 -17.47 5.11 -0.03
C PRO A 56 -16.98 3.69 -0.22
N GLY A 57 -16.49 3.39 -1.41
CA GLY A 57 -15.81 2.12 -1.67
C GLY A 57 -14.63 1.93 -0.72
N PHE A 58 -14.40 0.70 -0.31
CA PHE A 58 -13.37 0.41 0.68
C PHE A 58 -11.97 0.56 0.08
N ILE A 59 -11.06 1.06 0.90
CA ILE A 59 -9.64 1.20 0.58
C ILE A 59 -8.90 0.07 1.31
N ASP A 60 -8.43 -0.92 0.56
CA ASP A 60 -7.57 -1.97 1.09
C ASP A 60 -6.13 -1.46 1.15
N ILE A 61 -5.71 -1.05 2.35
CA ILE A 61 -4.39 -0.45 2.57
C ILE A 61 -3.25 -1.46 2.62
N HIS A 62 -3.52 -2.78 2.56
CA HIS A 62 -2.48 -3.80 2.66
C HIS A 62 -2.78 -5.01 1.77
N ASN A 63 -2.34 -4.94 0.51
CA ASN A 63 -2.59 -5.96 -0.49
C ASN A 63 -1.31 -6.37 -1.26
N HIS A 64 -1.34 -7.57 -1.84
CA HIS A 64 -0.24 -8.18 -2.60
C HIS A 64 -0.69 -8.61 -4.02
N SER A 65 -1.67 -7.91 -4.59
CA SER A 65 -2.21 -8.20 -5.93
C SER A 65 -1.33 -7.68 -7.07
N ASP A 66 -0.08 -7.33 -6.79
CA ASP A 66 0.92 -6.80 -7.72
C ASP A 66 0.92 -7.51 -9.10
N LEU A 67 0.89 -8.85 -9.07
CA LEU A 67 0.78 -9.70 -10.26
C LEU A 67 -0.65 -10.21 -10.52
N ALA A 68 -1.46 -10.36 -9.46
CA ALA A 68 -2.81 -10.89 -9.59
C ALA A 68 -3.69 -10.01 -10.48
N LEU A 69 -3.53 -8.68 -10.43
CA LEU A 69 -4.23 -7.73 -11.30
C LEU A 69 -3.88 -7.87 -12.79
N LEU A 70 -2.73 -8.47 -13.12
CA LEU A 70 -2.37 -8.76 -14.51
C LEU A 70 -3.03 -10.05 -15.04
N ILE A 71 -3.50 -10.91 -14.13
CA ILE A 71 -4.19 -12.18 -14.42
C ILE A 71 -5.71 -11.96 -14.41
N ASP A 72 -6.23 -11.37 -13.34
CA ASP A 72 -7.63 -10.98 -13.16
C ASP A 72 -7.72 -9.46 -13.00
N PRO A 73 -7.75 -8.69 -14.11
CA PRO A 73 -7.80 -7.23 -14.05
C PRO A 73 -9.10 -6.70 -13.46
N ILE A 74 -10.18 -7.49 -13.43
CA ILE A 74 -11.44 -7.09 -12.78
C ILE A 74 -11.27 -7.03 -11.26
N ALA A 75 -10.32 -7.79 -10.69
CA ALA A 75 -10.15 -7.94 -9.24
C ALA A 75 -11.44 -8.45 -8.58
N ASP A 76 -12.00 -9.56 -9.08
CA ASP A 76 -13.32 -10.05 -8.70
C ASP A 76 -13.41 -10.35 -7.19
N SER A 77 -12.33 -10.86 -6.60
CA SER A 77 -12.23 -11.09 -5.15
C SER A 77 -12.36 -9.79 -4.34
N MET A 78 -11.80 -8.69 -4.83
CA MET A 78 -11.78 -7.38 -4.16
C MET A 78 -13.14 -6.68 -4.29
N ILE A 79 -13.67 -6.60 -5.51
CA ILE A 79 -14.94 -5.91 -5.78
C ILE A 79 -16.10 -6.58 -5.04
N ARG A 80 -16.10 -7.92 -4.93
CA ARG A 80 -17.12 -8.66 -4.15
C ARG A 80 -17.14 -8.30 -2.66
N GLN A 81 -16.05 -7.76 -2.13
CA GLN A 81 -15.96 -7.28 -0.76
C GLN A 81 -16.27 -5.78 -0.63
N GLY A 82 -16.49 -5.07 -1.75
CA GLY A 82 -16.71 -3.63 -1.79
C GLY A 82 -15.42 -2.80 -1.87
N VAL A 83 -14.28 -3.43 -2.12
CA VAL A 83 -13.00 -2.74 -2.31
C VAL A 83 -12.96 -2.08 -3.68
N THR A 84 -12.68 -0.78 -3.71
CA THR A 84 -12.54 0.02 -4.94
C THR A 84 -11.15 0.58 -5.14
N THR A 85 -10.34 0.60 -4.09
CA THR A 85 -8.96 1.07 -4.12
C THR A 85 -8.11 0.12 -3.30
N LEU A 86 -6.93 -0.24 -3.79
CA LEU A 86 -5.99 -1.06 -3.04
C LEU A 86 -4.56 -0.55 -3.16
N THR A 87 -3.73 -0.87 -2.19
CA THR A 87 -2.28 -0.63 -2.24
C THR A 87 -1.54 -1.89 -2.69
N VAL A 88 -0.45 -1.75 -3.44
CA VAL A 88 0.41 -2.89 -3.83
C VAL A 88 1.87 -2.61 -3.48
N GLY A 89 2.73 -3.62 -3.56
CA GLY A 89 4.14 -3.49 -3.22
C GLY A 89 4.39 -3.45 -1.72
N ASN A 90 3.53 -4.08 -0.92
CA ASN A 90 3.61 -4.13 0.54
C ASN A 90 4.73 -5.04 1.05
N CYS A 91 5.03 -4.96 2.35
CA CYS A 91 6.01 -5.81 3.03
C CYS A 91 7.42 -5.82 2.39
N GLY A 92 7.82 -4.73 1.73
CA GLY A 92 9.13 -4.61 1.09
C GLY A 92 9.28 -5.38 -0.21
N LEU A 93 8.21 -5.99 -0.74
CA LEU A 93 8.22 -6.74 -1.99
C LEU A 93 7.28 -6.08 -3.01
N SER A 94 7.85 -5.26 -3.89
CA SER A 94 7.20 -4.77 -5.10
C SER A 94 7.70 -5.54 -6.32
N VAL A 95 6.89 -5.63 -7.36
CA VAL A 95 7.29 -6.30 -8.62
C VAL A 95 8.06 -5.39 -9.57
N ALA A 96 8.47 -4.20 -9.12
CA ALA A 96 9.33 -3.31 -9.88
C ALA A 96 10.08 -2.36 -8.93
N PRO A 97 11.24 -1.81 -9.32
CA PRO A 97 11.99 -2.09 -10.54
C PRO A 97 12.73 -3.44 -10.48
N VAL A 98 12.93 -4.09 -11.63
CA VAL A 98 13.67 -5.35 -11.73
C VAL A 98 14.57 -5.36 -12.97
N LYS A 99 15.89 -5.30 -12.78
CA LYS A 99 16.85 -5.38 -13.89
C LYS A 99 16.79 -6.76 -14.56
N ARG A 100 16.95 -6.79 -15.89
CA ARG A 100 16.99 -8.04 -16.69
C ARG A 100 17.91 -9.12 -16.13
N GLU A 101 19.07 -8.74 -15.62
CA GLU A 101 20.06 -9.68 -15.09
C GLU A 101 19.59 -10.42 -13.82
N PHE A 102 18.65 -9.84 -13.06
CA PHE A 102 18.11 -10.42 -11.83
C PHE A 102 16.70 -11.00 -11.98
N ILE A 103 16.08 -10.89 -13.16
CA ILE A 103 14.67 -11.20 -13.37
C ILE A 103 14.31 -12.65 -13.01
N GLU A 104 15.13 -13.62 -13.37
CA GLU A 104 14.83 -15.05 -13.11
C GLU A 104 14.99 -15.40 -11.63
N LEU A 105 16.00 -14.84 -10.96
CA LEU A 105 16.17 -14.99 -9.52
C LEU A 105 15.02 -14.31 -8.76
N PHE A 106 14.64 -13.12 -9.20
CA PHE A 106 13.58 -12.35 -8.59
C PHE A 106 12.21 -13.01 -8.77
N LYS A 107 11.90 -13.51 -9.98
CA LYS A 107 10.69 -14.31 -10.23
C LYS A 107 10.60 -15.49 -9.28
N LYS A 108 11.66 -16.27 -9.14
CA LYS A 108 11.69 -17.41 -8.21
C LYS A 108 11.42 -16.99 -6.76
N HIS A 109 11.93 -15.82 -6.35
CA HIS A 109 11.67 -15.27 -5.02
C HIS A 109 10.19 -14.87 -4.88
N VAL A 110 9.63 -14.13 -5.83
CA VAL A 110 8.22 -13.73 -5.82
C VAL A 110 7.28 -14.94 -5.86
N GLU A 111 7.56 -15.94 -6.70
CA GLU A 111 6.78 -17.18 -6.83
C GLU A 111 6.65 -17.96 -5.50
N SER A 112 7.63 -17.82 -4.60
CA SER A 112 7.56 -18.45 -3.28
C SER A 112 6.50 -17.85 -2.36
N PHE A 113 6.07 -16.60 -2.63
CA PHE A 113 5.02 -15.91 -1.89
C PHE A 113 3.71 -15.83 -2.68
N ALA A 114 3.79 -15.53 -3.97
CA ALA A 114 2.66 -15.27 -4.85
C ALA A 114 2.91 -15.92 -6.22
N PRO A 115 2.66 -17.24 -6.35
CA PRO A 115 2.81 -17.93 -7.63
C PRO A 115 1.82 -17.36 -8.64
N ALA A 116 2.34 -16.76 -9.72
CA ALA A 116 1.54 -16.09 -10.73
C ALA A 116 2.16 -16.35 -12.12
N PRO A 117 1.43 -16.99 -13.06
CA PRO A 117 1.92 -17.27 -14.41
C PRO A 117 1.88 -16.01 -15.29
N VAL A 118 2.60 -14.96 -14.88
CA VAL A 118 2.69 -13.69 -15.59
C VAL A 118 4.00 -13.60 -16.34
N GLU A 119 3.91 -13.27 -17.63
CA GLU A 119 5.09 -12.94 -18.42
C GLU A 119 5.62 -11.57 -17.98
N TRP A 120 6.85 -11.53 -17.49
CA TRP A 120 7.49 -10.33 -16.99
C TRP A 120 8.02 -9.47 -18.13
N LYS A 121 7.43 -8.29 -18.33
CA LYS A 121 7.68 -7.41 -19.51
C LYS A 121 8.22 -6.04 -19.16
N TRP A 122 8.59 -5.82 -17.91
CA TRP A 122 9.03 -4.52 -17.40
C TRP A 122 10.34 -4.65 -16.64
N GLU A 123 11.11 -3.58 -16.65
CA GLU A 123 12.35 -3.42 -15.88
C GLU A 123 12.28 -2.24 -14.93
N SER A 124 11.59 -1.17 -15.33
CA SER A 124 11.39 0.01 -14.49
C SER A 124 10.04 0.01 -13.77
N PHE A 125 9.91 0.87 -12.77
CA PHE A 125 8.64 1.08 -12.06
C PHE A 125 7.57 1.66 -13.01
N ASP A 126 7.93 2.62 -13.87
CA ASP A 126 7.02 3.22 -14.87
C ASP A 126 6.49 2.17 -15.86
N GLU A 127 7.36 1.29 -16.37
CA GLU A 127 6.94 0.20 -17.27
C GLU A 127 5.95 -0.76 -16.62
N TYR A 128 6.12 -1.06 -15.33
CA TYR A 128 5.16 -1.86 -14.57
C TYR A 128 3.80 -1.16 -14.45
N LEU A 129 3.78 0.13 -14.10
CA LEU A 129 2.54 0.88 -13.99
C LEU A 129 1.80 0.96 -15.33
N ARG A 130 2.52 1.16 -16.44
CA ARG A 130 1.94 1.12 -17.79
C ARG A 130 1.43 -0.27 -18.16
N ALA A 131 2.11 -1.33 -17.73
CA ALA A 131 1.64 -2.70 -17.95
C ALA A 131 0.32 -2.98 -17.21
N LEU A 132 0.17 -2.48 -15.98
CA LEU A 132 -1.10 -2.53 -15.24
C LEU A 132 -2.18 -1.69 -15.92
N GLU A 133 -1.88 -0.44 -16.27
CA GLU A 133 -2.84 0.45 -16.92
C GLU A 133 -3.33 -0.13 -18.25
N GLY A 134 -2.41 -0.68 -19.07
CA GLY A 134 -2.74 -1.32 -20.34
C GLY A 134 -3.62 -2.58 -20.22
N LYS A 135 -3.74 -3.16 -19.02
CA LYS A 135 -4.68 -4.26 -18.74
C LYS A 135 -6.09 -3.78 -18.40
N GLY A 136 -6.28 -2.50 -18.07
CA GLY A 136 -7.58 -1.94 -17.70
C GLY A 136 -8.09 -2.49 -16.37
N VAL A 137 -7.32 -2.29 -15.29
CA VAL A 137 -7.69 -2.76 -13.96
C VAL A 137 -8.99 -2.11 -13.46
N GLY A 138 -9.88 -2.90 -12.85
CA GLY A 138 -11.21 -2.48 -12.41
C GLY A 138 -11.26 -1.76 -11.07
N VAL A 139 -10.11 -1.64 -10.39
CA VAL A 139 -9.94 -0.95 -9.10
C VAL A 139 -8.84 0.10 -9.23
N ASN A 140 -8.89 1.11 -8.35
CA ASN A 140 -7.78 2.05 -8.22
C ASN A 140 -6.59 1.36 -7.54
N VAL A 141 -5.38 1.64 -8.01
CA VAL A 141 -4.15 1.04 -7.47
C VAL A 141 -3.22 2.14 -6.97
N VAL A 142 -2.75 2.00 -5.73
CA VAL A 142 -1.77 2.88 -5.09
C VAL A 142 -0.47 2.10 -4.86
N PRO A 143 0.54 2.25 -5.74
CA PRO A 143 1.70 1.38 -5.73
C PRO A 143 2.80 1.87 -4.77
N PHE A 144 3.38 0.98 -3.99
CA PHE A 144 4.59 1.23 -3.21
C PHE A 144 5.82 0.61 -3.89
N VAL A 145 6.98 1.21 -3.65
CA VAL A 145 8.27 0.56 -3.97
C VAL A 145 8.76 -0.23 -2.75
N GLY A 146 9.13 -1.49 -2.97
CA GLY A 146 9.58 -2.39 -1.92
C GLY A 146 11.08 -2.29 -1.67
N HIS A 147 11.48 -2.08 -0.42
CA HIS A 147 12.89 -2.05 -0.01
C HIS A 147 13.63 -3.35 -0.34
N GLY A 148 13.00 -4.52 -0.14
CA GLY A 148 13.57 -5.81 -0.46
C GLY A 148 13.86 -5.94 -1.97
N THR A 149 12.95 -5.45 -2.81
CA THR A 149 13.14 -5.36 -4.27
C THR A 149 14.33 -4.47 -4.62
N ILE A 150 14.40 -3.26 -4.06
CA ILE A 150 15.52 -2.33 -4.29
C ILE A 150 16.86 -2.94 -3.88
N ARG A 151 16.90 -3.56 -2.70
CA ARG A 151 18.11 -4.21 -2.18
C ARG A 151 18.53 -5.37 -3.07
N ALA A 152 17.59 -6.20 -3.54
CA ALA A 152 17.88 -7.28 -4.48
C ALA A 152 18.51 -6.77 -5.79
N MET A 153 18.09 -5.60 -6.29
CA MET A 153 18.61 -5.04 -7.56
C MET A 153 20.01 -4.41 -7.47
N VAL A 154 20.52 -4.21 -6.26
CA VAL A 154 21.82 -3.57 -6.02
C VAL A 154 22.79 -4.53 -5.34
N LEU A 155 22.35 -5.25 -4.31
CA LEU A 155 23.17 -6.13 -3.49
C LEU A 155 22.88 -7.62 -3.74
N GLY A 156 21.83 -7.95 -4.50
CA GLY A 156 21.30 -9.31 -4.54
C GLY A 156 20.70 -9.73 -3.18
N PHE A 157 20.79 -11.02 -2.88
CA PHE A 157 20.27 -11.60 -1.63
C PHE A 157 21.37 -11.79 -0.56
N GLU A 158 22.48 -11.07 -0.70
CA GLU A 158 23.67 -11.24 0.13
C GLU A 158 23.48 -10.66 1.56
N PRO A 159 23.98 -11.34 2.60
CA PRO A 159 23.94 -10.89 4.00
C PRO A 159 25.00 -9.83 4.30
N LYS A 160 25.03 -8.74 3.52
CA LYS A 160 26.02 -7.67 3.63
C LYS A 160 25.38 -6.29 3.73
N GLU A 161 26.09 -5.34 4.33
CA GLU A 161 25.72 -3.93 4.31
C GLU A 161 26.09 -3.29 2.96
N PRO A 162 25.30 -2.33 2.45
CA PRO A 162 25.68 -1.59 1.25
C PRO A 162 26.91 -0.73 1.52
N SER A 163 27.84 -0.73 0.57
CA SER A 163 28.81 0.36 0.44
C SER A 163 28.11 1.69 0.17
N GLU A 164 28.82 2.81 0.32
CA GLU A 164 28.27 4.14 0.03
C GLU A 164 27.75 4.25 -1.42
N ASN A 165 28.47 3.66 -2.37
CA ASN A 165 28.04 3.63 -3.77
C ASN A 165 26.77 2.80 -3.98
N GLU A 166 26.67 1.62 -3.35
CA GLU A 166 25.46 0.79 -3.41
C GLU A 166 24.27 1.49 -2.75
N LEU A 167 24.46 2.13 -1.60
CA LEU A 167 23.40 2.91 -0.94
C LEU A 167 22.91 4.05 -1.82
N ASN A 168 23.82 4.75 -2.51
CA ASN A 168 23.46 5.80 -3.46
C ASN A 168 22.69 5.24 -4.66
N GLN A 169 23.05 4.06 -5.17
CA GLN A 169 22.28 3.38 -6.22
C GLN A 169 20.87 3.00 -5.74
N MET A 170 20.72 2.51 -4.51
CA MET A 170 19.41 2.22 -3.92
C MET A 170 18.55 3.49 -3.80
N LYS A 171 19.15 4.60 -3.35
CA LYS A 171 18.46 5.92 -3.28
C LYS A 171 17.97 6.38 -4.65
N LEU A 172 18.77 6.19 -5.71
CA LEU A 172 18.39 6.53 -7.08
C LEU A 172 17.19 5.71 -7.56
N LEU A 173 17.19 4.39 -7.34
CA LEU A 173 16.06 3.54 -7.74
C LEU A 173 14.76 3.87 -6.97
N VAL A 174 14.87 4.23 -5.69
CA VAL A 174 13.73 4.74 -4.91
C VAL A 174 13.23 6.06 -5.51
N GLU A 175 14.15 6.99 -5.81
CA GLU A 175 13.80 8.27 -6.41
C GLU A 175 13.11 8.11 -7.78
N GLU A 176 13.63 7.24 -8.64
CA GLU A 176 13.03 6.91 -9.93
C GLU A 176 11.62 6.33 -9.77
N SER A 177 11.43 5.43 -8.80
CA SER A 177 10.11 4.86 -8.50
C SER A 177 9.12 5.92 -8.01
N MET A 178 9.55 6.83 -7.12
CA MET A 178 8.71 7.96 -6.66
C MET A 178 8.33 8.88 -7.83
N LYS A 179 9.27 9.21 -8.72
CA LYS A 179 9.01 10.02 -9.92
C LYS A 179 8.04 9.33 -10.89
N ALA A 180 8.06 8.01 -10.96
CA ALA A 180 7.15 7.21 -11.78
C ALA A 180 5.73 7.12 -11.20
N GLY A 181 5.53 7.44 -9.92
CA GLY A 181 4.21 7.42 -9.27
C GLY A 181 4.08 6.47 -8.08
N ALA A 182 5.18 5.95 -7.54
CA ALA A 182 5.13 5.25 -6.25
C ALA A 182 4.63 6.19 -5.14
N PHE A 183 3.75 5.70 -4.28
CA PHE A 183 3.18 6.45 -3.16
C PHE A 183 4.11 6.49 -1.93
N GLY A 184 5.08 5.57 -1.86
CA GLY A 184 6.02 5.51 -0.77
C GLY A 184 6.95 4.31 -0.83
N LEU A 185 7.64 4.05 0.28
CA LEU A 185 8.52 2.89 0.46
C LEU A 185 7.91 1.93 1.48
N THR A 186 7.93 0.64 1.15
CA THR A 186 7.61 -0.42 2.12
C THR A 186 8.85 -1.20 2.53
N THR A 187 8.84 -1.80 3.73
CA THR A 187 9.87 -2.76 4.17
C THR A 187 9.27 -4.07 4.64
N GLY A 188 10.09 -5.12 4.51
CA GLY A 188 9.83 -6.48 4.99
C GLY A 188 11.02 -6.95 5.81
N LEU A 189 11.18 -6.40 7.01
CA LEU A 189 12.40 -6.56 7.79
C LEU A 189 12.56 -7.95 8.43
N ILE A 190 11.54 -8.80 8.31
CA ILE A 190 11.61 -10.22 8.67
C ILE A 190 12.08 -11.10 7.49
N TYR A 191 12.01 -10.62 6.25
CA TYR A 191 12.22 -11.40 5.04
C TYR A 191 13.56 -11.09 4.37
N LEU A 192 14.03 -12.02 3.54
CA LEU A 192 15.15 -11.77 2.64
C LEU A 192 14.74 -10.82 1.50
N PRO A 193 15.62 -9.92 1.05
CA PRO A 193 16.91 -9.56 1.65
C PRO A 193 16.81 -8.47 2.73
N GLY A 194 15.62 -7.95 3.01
CA GLY A 194 15.37 -6.82 3.91
C GLY A 194 15.86 -7.03 5.35
N MET A 195 15.86 -8.27 5.84
CA MET A 195 16.31 -8.63 7.19
C MET A 195 17.77 -8.27 7.48
N TYR A 196 18.61 -8.13 6.45
CA TYR A 196 20.01 -7.74 6.58
C TYR A 196 20.22 -6.23 6.69
N ALA A 197 19.18 -5.42 6.47
CA ALA A 197 19.28 -3.97 6.53
C ALA A 197 19.38 -3.47 7.96
N LYS A 198 20.32 -2.54 8.17
CA LYS A 198 20.38 -1.70 9.37
C LYS A 198 19.32 -0.62 9.30
N THR A 199 18.85 -0.15 10.46
CA THR A 199 17.93 0.98 10.58
C THR A 199 18.43 2.22 9.84
N SER A 200 19.73 2.49 9.87
CA SER A 200 20.36 3.63 9.17
C SER A 200 20.16 3.59 7.67
N GLU A 201 20.16 2.41 7.06
CA GLU A 201 19.89 2.26 5.62
C GLU A 201 18.45 2.67 5.31
N ILE A 202 17.49 2.19 6.10
CA ILE A 202 16.06 2.49 5.89
C ILE A 202 15.80 3.98 6.09
N ILE A 203 16.40 4.62 7.10
CA ILE A 203 16.32 6.06 7.33
C ILE A 203 16.78 6.82 6.08
N GLU A 204 17.90 6.42 5.48
CA GLU A 204 18.46 7.10 4.32
C GLU A 204 17.60 6.98 3.05
N LEU A 205 16.89 5.86 2.88
CA LEU A 205 15.92 5.70 1.79
C LEU A 205 14.59 6.41 2.09
N ALA A 206 14.10 6.35 3.31
CA ALA A 206 12.89 7.05 3.75
C ALA A 206 13.03 8.57 3.60
N LYS A 207 14.22 9.13 3.85
CA LYS A 207 14.53 10.54 3.55
C LYS A 207 14.39 10.91 2.08
N VAL A 208 14.59 9.97 1.16
CA VAL A 208 14.34 10.22 -0.28
C VAL A 208 12.84 10.32 -0.50
N VAL A 209 12.07 9.36 0.00
CA VAL A 209 10.60 9.31 -0.12
C VAL A 209 9.94 10.56 0.46
N ALA A 210 10.41 11.03 1.62
CA ALA A 210 9.88 12.21 2.28
C ALA A 210 9.94 13.47 1.40
N LYS A 211 10.93 13.60 0.51
CA LYS A 211 11.03 14.73 -0.45
C LYS A 211 9.89 14.76 -1.46
N TYR A 212 9.23 13.63 -1.68
CA TYR A 212 8.12 13.47 -2.61
C TYR A 212 6.76 13.42 -1.89
N GLY A 213 6.74 13.63 -0.56
CA GLY A 213 5.51 13.58 0.24
C GLY A 213 4.90 12.18 0.39
N GLY A 214 5.69 11.12 0.14
CA GLY A 214 5.26 9.74 0.32
C GLY A 214 5.32 9.28 1.78
N ILE A 215 4.92 8.03 2.02
CA ILE A 215 4.93 7.42 3.37
C ILE A 215 5.89 6.23 3.47
N TYR A 216 6.19 5.82 4.71
CA TYR A 216 6.95 4.62 5.03
C TYR A 216 6.01 3.57 5.66
N ALA A 217 5.80 2.45 4.98
CA ALA A 217 5.03 1.33 5.50
C ALA A 217 5.95 0.15 5.85
N SER A 218 5.66 -0.58 6.93
CA SER A 218 6.61 -1.60 7.41
C SER A 218 5.92 -2.86 7.91
N HIS A 219 6.23 -3.98 7.26
CA HIS A 219 6.31 -5.25 7.98
C HIS A 219 7.59 -5.21 8.82
N ILE A 220 7.40 -4.83 10.08
CA ILE A 220 8.46 -4.61 11.07
C ILE A 220 9.33 -5.84 11.31
N ARG A 221 10.52 -5.62 11.86
CA ARG A 221 11.58 -6.64 12.00
C ARG A 221 11.16 -7.89 12.76
N SER A 222 10.19 -7.76 13.66
CA SER A 222 9.65 -8.87 14.42
C SER A 222 8.23 -8.56 14.88
N GLU A 223 7.35 -9.54 14.74
CA GLU A 223 6.01 -9.53 15.32
C GLU A 223 5.92 -10.41 16.58
N SER A 224 7.06 -10.90 17.10
CA SER A 224 7.13 -11.86 18.20
C SER A 224 7.99 -11.36 19.39
N PHE A 225 9.09 -12.03 19.72
CA PHE A 225 9.89 -11.78 20.92
C PHE A 225 10.36 -10.33 21.04
N VAL A 226 10.81 -9.73 19.92
CA VAL A 226 11.33 -8.35 19.89
C VAL A 226 10.37 -7.36 19.20
N LEU A 227 9.06 -7.58 19.36
CA LEU A 227 8.01 -6.71 18.80
C LEU A 227 8.10 -5.25 19.29
N ILE A 228 8.42 -5.04 20.57
CA ILE A 228 8.47 -3.69 21.15
C ILE A 228 9.62 -2.90 20.53
N GLU A 229 10.78 -3.54 20.40
CA GLU A 229 11.97 -3.00 19.76
C GLU A 229 11.74 -2.73 18.28
N ALA A 230 11.01 -3.62 17.58
CA ALA A 230 10.68 -3.45 16.18
C ALA A 230 9.74 -2.26 15.92
N VAL A 231 8.77 -2.00 16.81
CA VAL A 231 7.93 -0.79 16.74
C VAL A 231 8.73 0.46 17.09
N ALA A 232 9.63 0.39 18.08
CA ALA A 232 10.53 1.50 18.40
C ALA A 232 11.44 1.86 17.20
N GLU A 233 11.93 0.86 16.46
CA GLU A 233 12.70 1.06 15.23
C GLU A 233 11.89 1.81 14.17
N ALA A 234 10.62 1.44 13.94
CA ALA A 234 9.76 2.12 12.96
C ALA A 234 9.48 3.58 13.36
N ILE A 235 9.26 3.85 14.65
CA ILE A 235 9.10 5.20 15.20
C ILE A 235 10.40 6.02 15.00
N GLU A 236 11.56 5.42 15.27
CA GLU A 236 12.87 6.05 15.05
C GLU A 236 13.08 6.42 13.57
N ILE A 237 12.70 5.53 12.65
CA ILE A 237 12.77 5.79 11.21
C ILE A 237 11.88 6.98 10.84
N GLY A 238 10.61 6.97 11.27
CA GLY A 238 9.67 8.06 11.04
C GLY A 238 10.19 9.40 11.53
N ALA A 239 10.72 9.44 12.76
CA ALA A 239 11.28 10.64 13.37
C ALA A 239 12.52 11.15 12.63
N LYS A 240 13.48 10.27 12.29
CA LYS A 240 14.75 10.67 11.67
C LYS A 240 14.63 11.00 10.18
N ALA A 241 13.64 10.43 9.50
CA ALA A 241 13.35 10.73 8.10
C ALA A 241 12.29 11.82 7.92
N ASN A 242 11.58 12.21 8.99
CA ASN A 242 10.45 13.12 8.96
C ASN A 242 9.40 12.69 7.93
N ILE A 243 8.92 11.46 8.09
CA ILE A 243 7.99 10.79 7.16
C ILE A 243 6.84 10.12 7.95
N PRO A 244 5.61 10.11 7.42
CA PRO A 244 4.53 9.32 7.99
C PRO A 244 4.85 7.82 7.98
N VAL A 245 4.44 7.12 9.03
CA VAL A 245 4.69 5.69 9.23
C VAL A 245 3.39 4.90 9.25
N GLU A 246 3.36 3.75 8.59
CA GLU A 246 2.31 2.75 8.68
C GLU A 246 2.92 1.42 9.20
N ILE A 247 2.37 0.90 10.29
CA ILE A 247 2.76 -0.42 10.81
C ILE A 247 1.83 -1.47 10.22
N SER A 248 2.32 -2.13 9.17
CA SER A 248 1.58 -3.15 8.44
C SER A 248 1.12 -4.29 9.36
N HIS A 249 -0.15 -4.68 9.20
CA HIS A 249 -0.79 -5.86 9.81
C HIS A 249 -0.35 -6.14 11.27
N HIS A 250 -0.34 -5.09 12.09
CA HIS A 250 0.20 -5.07 13.46
C HIS A 250 -0.34 -6.20 14.34
N LYS A 251 0.54 -7.01 14.93
CA LYS A 251 0.16 -8.17 15.74
C LYS A 251 1.24 -8.58 16.76
N ALA A 252 0.86 -9.45 17.70
CA ALA A 252 1.78 -10.19 18.56
C ALA A 252 1.64 -11.70 18.32
N SER A 253 2.64 -12.27 17.66
CA SER A 253 2.68 -13.68 17.25
C SER A 253 3.31 -14.55 18.34
N GLY A 254 2.62 -15.65 18.68
CA GLY A 254 3.03 -16.60 19.72
C GLY A 254 2.51 -16.24 21.12
N VAL A 255 2.10 -17.26 21.89
CA VAL A 255 1.42 -17.11 23.19
C VAL A 255 2.23 -16.27 24.18
N GLU A 256 3.55 -16.45 24.21
CA GLU A 256 4.50 -15.69 25.05
C GLU A 256 4.49 -14.17 24.79
N ASN A 257 3.98 -13.74 23.63
CA ASN A 257 3.97 -12.33 23.21
C ASN A 257 2.60 -11.66 23.38
N TRP A 258 1.56 -12.42 23.74
CA TRP A 258 0.22 -11.88 23.87
C TRP A 258 0.17 -10.76 24.92
N GLY A 259 -0.49 -9.65 24.56
CA GLY A 259 -0.54 -8.44 25.37
C GLY A 259 0.50 -7.38 24.99
N LYS A 260 1.60 -7.72 24.31
CA LYS A 260 2.59 -6.73 23.83
C LYS A 260 2.00 -5.69 22.86
N VAL A 261 0.90 -6.01 22.18
CA VAL A 261 0.16 -5.04 21.35
C VAL A 261 -0.33 -3.85 22.18
N LYS A 262 -0.72 -4.03 23.45
CA LYS A 262 -1.13 -2.91 24.32
C LYS A 262 0.00 -1.91 24.51
N THR A 263 1.22 -2.41 24.75
CA THR A 263 2.42 -1.58 24.91
C THR A 263 2.75 -0.85 23.61
N THR A 264 2.75 -1.54 22.49
CA THR A 264 3.11 -0.95 21.20
C THR A 264 2.07 0.05 20.69
N LEU A 265 0.77 -0.20 20.89
CA LEU A 265 -0.28 0.79 20.61
C LEU A 265 -0.07 2.07 21.44
N LYS A 266 0.25 1.92 22.74
CA LYS A 266 0.57 3.07 23.59
C LYS A 266 1.80 3.84 23.08
N MET A 267 2.84 3.15 22.61
CA MET A 267 4.01 3.77 21.99
C MET A 267 3.64 4.56 20.72
N MET A 268 2.77 4.03 19.87
CA MET A 268 2.29 4.72 18.66
C MET A 268 1.45 5.95 19.01
N GLU A 269 0.60 5.87 20.04
CA GLU A 269 -0.13 7.02 20.58
C GLU A 269 0.81 8.11 21.11
N ASP A 270 1.82 7.73 21.89
CA ASP A 270 2.83 8.66 22.41
C ASP A 270 3.66 9.28 21.29
N ALA A 271 4.00 8.50 20.25
CA ALA A 271 4.69 9.02 19.06
C ALA A 271 3.84 10.09 18.35
N ARG A 272 2.53 9.86 18.17
CA ARG A 272 1.61 10.87 17.62
C ARG A 272 1.55 12.15 18.44
N ILE A 273 1.54 12.05 19.78
CA ILE A 273 1.60 13.23 20.68
C ILE A 273 2.90 14.02 20.48
N ASN A 274 3.99 13.34 20.10
CA ASN A 274 5.28 13.94 19.81
C ASN A 274 5.47 14.32 18.32
N ASN A 275 4.36 14.52 17.58
CA ASN A 275 4.34 14.91 16.16
C ASN A 275 5.00 13.92 15.19
N ILE A 276 5.07 12.63 15.56
CA ILE A 276 5.44 11.57 14.61
C ILE A 276 4.12 11.00 14.08
N GLU A 277 3.84 11.24 12.80
CA GLU A 277 2.66 10.69 12.14
C GLU A 277 2.84 9.18 11.98
N ILE A 278 2.05 8.39 12.72
CA ILE A 278 2.11 6.93 12.69
C ILE A 278 0.70 6.35 12.82
N THR A 279 0.40 5.36 11.98
CA THR A 279 -0.87 4.61 11.97
C THR A 279 -0.61 3.12 12.17
#